data_AF-A0A2V6PRB6-F1
#
_entry.id   AF-A0A2V6PRB6-F1
#
_cell.length_a   1.000
_cell.length_b   1.000
_cell.length_c   1.000
_cell.angle_alpha   90.00
_cell.angle_beta   90.00
_cell.angle_gamma   90.00
#
_symmetry.space_group_name_H-M   'P 1'
#
loop_
_entity.id
_entity.type
_entity.pdbx_description
1 polymer ?
#
loop_
_entity_poly.entity_id
_entity_poly.type
_entity_poly.pdbx_seq_one_letter_code
_entity_poly.pdbx_strand_id
1 'polypeptide(L)'
;MFYQHESCTSHARRAAPEEAGRDRGGSQGRPIRGASPGSRGLSAPARPRVDRGAIPEGLSGERGTWEGVCRVGRARGVARRVNRGEIWLYTFKPPDKRRPVLVLSRPDVIPLLSTVMVAPITSTIHGAPSEVVVGVEEGLKTTSAVNLDHVQTVAQEALRHYVGSVDQAKMAAVCRSLAIAVACDPHGP
;
A
#
# COMPACT_ATOMS: atom_id res chain seq x y z
N MET A 1 -29.68 29.58 -7.59
CA MET A 1 -29.84 28.16 -7.22
C MET A 1 -28.84 27.91 -6.09
N PHE A 2 -29.32 27.94 -4.85
CA PHE A 2 -28.49 27.95 -3.63
C PHE A 2 -28.13 26.52 -3.24
N TYR A 3 -26.85 26.24 -3.02
CA TYR A 3 -26.36 24.97 -2.48
C TYR A 3 -26.18 25.13 -0.97
N GLN A 4 -27.05 24.49 -0.19
CA GLN A 4 -26.99 24.49 1.26
C GLN A 4 -25.85 23.58 1.75
N HIS A 5 -25.09 24.12 2.69
CA HIS A 5 -24.00 23.50 3.41
C HIS A 5 -24.58 22.85 4.67
N GLU A 6 -24.44 21.53 4.85
CA GLU A 6 -24.71 20.89 6.13
C GLU A 6 -23.39 20.52 6.80
N SER A 7 -23.01 21.40 7.73
CA SER A 7 -21.96 21.20 8.70
C SER A 7 -22.53 20.39 9.87
N CYS A 8 -22.01 19.18 10.12
CA CYS A 8 -22.37 18.42 11.32
C CYS A 8 -21.28 18.60 12.38
N THR A 9 -21.52 19.50 13.32
CA THR A 9 -20.78 19.65 14.58
C THR A 9 -21.76 19.39 15.72
N SER A 10 -21.48 18.44 16.62
CA SER A 10 -22.01 18.53 17.99
C SER A 10 -21.16 17.76 19.01
N HIS A 11 -20.55 18.54 19.92
CA HIS A 11 -20.41 18.38 21.38
C HIS A 11 -19.88 17.04 21.95
N ALA A 12 -18.69 16.96 22.54
CA ALA A 12 -18.18 17.54 23.80
C ALA A 12 -18.75 16.94 25.10
N ARG A 13 -17.85 16.37 25.93
CA ARG A 13 -17.75 16.42 27.43
C ARG A 13 -16.51 15.61 27.86
N ARG A 14 -15.42 16.28 28.28
CA ARG A 14 -14.99 16.66 29.65
C ARG A 14 -14.21 15.55 30.39
N ALA A 15 -13.01 15.94 30.84
CA ALA A 15 -12.01 15.18 31.57
C ALA A 15 -12.28 15.11 33.09
N ALA A 16 -11.66 14.14 33.77
CA ALA A 16 -11.27 14.19 35.19
C ALA A 16 -10.05 13.26 35.43
N PRO A 17 -9.08 13.64 36.32
CA PRO A 17 -7.91 12.83 36.71
C PRO A 17 -7.98 12.28 38.16
N GLU A 18 -7.00 11.42 38.50
CA GLU A 18 -6.46 11.07 39.86
C GLU A 18 -7.41 10.37 40.89
N GLU A 19 -7.04 9.51 41.85
CA GLU A 19 -5.80 9.09 42.53
C GLU A 19 -5.99 7.72 43.24
N ALA A 20 -4.85 7.13 43.62
CA ALA A 20 -4.50 6.07 44.59
C ALA A 20 -5.50 5.46 45.63
N GLY A 21 -5.34 4.14 45.83
CA GLY A 21 -4.90 3.61 47.15
C GLY A 21 -5.87 2.77 48.03
N ARG A 22 -5.44 1.51 48.27
CA ARG A 22 -5.45 0.74 49.55
C ARG A 22 -6.56 -0.28 49.87
N ASP A 23 -6.19 -1.56 49.68
CA ASP A 23 -6.08 -2.68 50.64
C ASP A 23 -7.21 -3.01 51.66
N ARG A 24 -7.71 -4.26 51.61
CA ARG A 24 -7.67 -5.28 52.69
C ARG A 24 -8.53 -6.53 52.42
N GLY A 25 -8.01 -7.69 52.81
CA GLY A 25 -8.77 -8.71 53.54
C GLY A 25 -9.04 -10.05 52.84
N GLY A 26 -8.40 -11.12 53.32
CA GLY A 26 -8.54 -12.49 52.81
C GLY A 26 -9.57 -13.37 53.55
N SER A 27 -9.78 -14.59 53.05
CA SER A 27 -9.68 -15.86 53.81
C SER A 27 -10.12 -17.09 53.01
N GLN A 28 -9.21 -18.07 53.02
CA GLN A 28 -9.27 -19.55 52.99
C GLN A 28 -10.49 -20.33 52.48
N GLY A 29 -10.18 -21.34 51.64
CA GLY A 29 -10.94 -22.59 51.47
C GLY A 29 -10.21 -23.59 50.55
N ARG A 30 -9.71 -24.72 51.11
CA ARG A 30 -9.11 -25.87 50.38
C ARG A 30 -10.23 -26.91 50.03
N PRO A 31 -9.92 -28.12 49.51
CA PRO A 31 -9.65 -28.47 48.11
C PRO A 31 -10.57 -29.62 47.60
N ILE A 32 -10.59 -29.94 46.30
CA ILE A 32 -10.87 -31.32 45.84
C ILE A 32 -10.08 -31.71 44.59
N ARG A 33 -9.72 -33.00 44.59
CA ARG A 33 -8.82 -33.73 43.67
C ARG A 33 -9.46 -33.99 42.30
N GLY A 34 -8.62 -34.18 41.28
CA GLY A 34 -9.04 -34.90 40.07
C GLY A 34 -8.01 -34.92 38.93
N ALA A 35 -7.25 -36.03 38.86
CA ALA A 35 -6.73 -36.70 37.66
C ALA A 35 -5.67 -36.03 36.72
N SER A 36 -4.46 -36.61 36.78
CA SER A 36 -3.52 -36.87 35.65
C SER A 36 -4.19 -37.74 34.56
N PRO A 37 -3.69 -37.87 33.29
CA PRO A 37 -2.26 -38.01 32.95
C PRO A 37 -1.74 -37.43 31.60
N GLY A 38 -0.44 -37.12 31.60
CA GLY A 38 0.54 -37.52 30.58
C GLY A 38 0.29 -37.18 29.10
N SER A 39 0.96 -36.13 28.61
CA SER A 39 1.42 -36.10 27.22
C SER A 39 2.95 -36.22 27.18
N ARG A 40 3.36 -37.34 26.59
CA ARG A 40 4.72 -37.63 26.17
C ARG A 40 5.18 -36.61 25.13
N GLY A 41 6.48 -36.36 25.14
CA GLY A 41 7.13 -35.32 24.37
C GLY A 41 6.94 -35.43 22.86
N LEU A 42 7.07 -34.27 22.22
CA LEU A 42 7.40 -34.15 20.81
C LEU A 42 8.52 -33.12 20.72
N SER A 43 9.75 -33.64 20.62
CA SER A 43 10.94 -32.87 20.28
C SER A 43 10.73 -32.15 18.96
N ALA A 44 11.03 -30.86 18.94
CA ALA A 44 11.04 -30.06 17.71
C ALA A 44 12.04 -30.67 16.71
N PRO A 45 11.70 -30.80 15.41
CA PRO A 45 12.68 -31.23 14.42
C PRO A 45 13.71 -30.13 14.18
N ALA A 46 14.99 -30.51 14.33
CA ALA A 46 16.13 -29.71 13.92
C ALA A 46 16.07 -29.45 12.40
N ARG A 47 16.15 -28.18 12.01
CA ARG A 47 16.29 -27.78 10.60
C ARG A 47 17.66 -28.23 10.08
N PRO A 48 17.76 -28.95 8.95
CA PRO A 48 19.05 -29.22 8.34
C PRO A 48 19.67 -27.92 7.82
N ARG A 49 20.97 -27.76 8.09
CA ARG A 49 21.83 -26.71 7.56
C ARG A 49 21.90 -26.86 6.03
N VAL A 50 21.54 -25.81 5.31
CA VAL A 50 21.83 -25.72 3.87
C VAL A 50 23.32 -25.47 3.71
N ASP A 51 23.98 -26.42 3.05
CA ASP A 51 25.38 -26.34 2.64
C ASP A 51 25.62 -25.14 1.75
N ARG A 52 26.64 -24.35 2.11
CA ARG A 52 27.14 -23.23 1.33
C ARG A 52 28.06 -23.81 0.25
N GLY A 53 27.45 -24.35 -0.81
CA GLY A 53 28.15 -24.83 -2.00
C GLY A 53 28.81 -23.68 -2.77
N ALA A 54 30.06 -23.91 -3.18
CA ALA A 54 30.93 -22.97 -3.86
C ALA A 54 30.38 -22.51 -5.23
N ILE A 55 30.72 -21.27 -5.59
CA ILE A 55 30.52 -20.70 -6.93
C ILE A 55 31.60 -21.30 -7.85
N PRO A 56 31.27 -21.81 -9.05
CA PRO A 56 32.28 -22.17 -10.03
C PRO A 56 32.87 -20.92 -10.68
N GLU A 57 34.20 -20.86 -10.71
CA GLU A 57 34.97 -19.95 -11.54
C GLU A 57 34.82 -20.30 -13.02
N GLY A 58 34.44 -19.28 -13.81
CA GLY A 58 34.94 -19.08 -15.16
C GLY A 58 34.32 -19.90 -16.27
N LEU A 59 33.42 -19.27 -17.03
CA LEU A 59 33.42 -19.41 -18.49
C LEU A 59 33.16 -18.05 -19.13
N SER A 60 34.20 -17.59 -19.82
CA SER A 60 34.27 -16.45 -20.72
C SER A 60 33.23 -16.53 -21.84
N GLY A 61 32.50 -15.44 -22.06
CA GLY A 61 31.58 -15.30 -23.18
C GLY A 61 31.05 -13.88 -23.31
N GLU A 62 31.74 -13.08 -24.12
CA GLU A 62 31.23 -11.95 -24.89
C GLU A 62 30.63 -10.75 -24.14
N ARG A 63 31.46 -9.69 -24.08
CA ARG A 63 31.09 -8.32 -23.72
C ARG A 63 30.16 -7.73 -24.78
N GLY A 64 28.86 -8.03 -24.67
CA GLY A 64 27.81 -7.22 -25.27
C GLY A 64 27.78 -5.86 -24.57
N THR A 65 28.09 -4.81 -25.32
CA THR A 65 28.03 -3.41 -24.89
C THR A 65 26.60 -3.05 -24.48
N TRP A 66 26.34 -3.01 -23.17
CA TRP A 66 25.17 -2.33 -22.60
C TRP A 66 25.41 -0.82 -22.63
N GLU A 67 25.49 -0.26 -23.84
CA GLU A 67 25.29 1.17 -24.05
C GLU A 67 23.81 1.45 -23.89
N GLY A 68 23.45 2.11 -22.80
CA GLY A 68 22.07 2.56 -22.59
C GLY A 68 21.61 2.73 -21.16
N VAL A 69 22.49 2.82 -20.15
CA VAL A 69 22.07 3.36 -18.86
C VAL A 69 21.83 4.86 -19.04
N CYS A 70 20.57 5.22 -19.27
CA CYS A 70 20.09 6.60 -19.14
C CYS A 70 20.39 7.07 -17.72
N ARG A 71 21.53 7.74 -17.56
CA ARG A 71 21.89 8.47 -16.36
C ARG A 71 20.91 9.64 -16.25
N VAL A 72 19.76 9.43 -15.63
CA VAL A 72 18.79 10.50 -15.37
C VAL A 72 19.45 11.50 -14.44
N GLY A 73 19.90 12.60 -15.03
CA GLY A 73 20.49 13.73 -14.32
C GLY A 73 19.52 14.25 -13.27
N ARG A 74 20.07 14.70 -12.15
CA ARG A 74 19.34 15.42 -11.10
C ARG A 74 18.88 16.76 -11.66
N ALA A 75 17.70 16.78 -12.30
CA ALA A 75 17.09 18.00 -12.77
C ALA A 75 16.76 18.90 -11.57
N ARG A 76 17.39 20.07 -11.52
CA ARG A 76 17.06 21.14 -10.59
C ARG A 76 15.68 21.71 -10.97
N GLY A 77 14.66 21.34 -10.17
CA GLY A 77 13.57 22.21 -9.75
C GLY A 77 12.73 22.92 -10.81
N VAL A 78 12.18 22.20 -11.79
CA VAL A 78 10.86 22.58 -12.33
C VAL A 78 9.85 21.73 -11.59
N ALA A 79 8.83 22.33 -10.99
CA ALA A 79 7.76 21.59 -10.34
C ALA A 79 7.13 20.65 -11.39
N ARG A 80 7.38 19.34 -11.23
CA ARG A 80 6.85 18.32 -12.12
C ARG A 80 5.33 18.35 -12.01
N ARG A 81 4.65 18.67 -13.11
CA ARG A 81 3.18 18.61 -13.16
C ARG A 81 2.76 17.17 -13.02
N VAL A 82 1.68 16.95 -12.27
CA VAL A 82 1.06 15.63 -12.11
C VAL A 82 0.40 15.25 -13.44
N ASN A 83 0.59 14.02 -13.90
CA ASN A 83 -0.09 13.48 -15.07
C ASN A 83 -0.77 12.14 -14.76
N ARG A 84 -1.74 11.77 -15.61
CA ARG A 84 -2.40 10.47 -15.55
C ARG A 84 -1.39 9.35 -15.82
N GLY A 85 -1.51 8.24 -15.08
CA GLY A 85 -0.61 7.09 -15.22
C GLY A 85 0.70 7.24 -14.44
N GLU A 86 0.88 8.32 -13.70
CA GLU A 86 2.05 8.51 -12.85
C GLU A 86 1.82 7.94 -11.45
N ILE A 87 2.89 7.41 -10.87
CA ILE A 87 2.94 6.90 -9.51
C ILE A 87 3.67 7.93 -8.65
N TRP A 88 3.01 8.33 -7.56
CA TRP A 88 3.50 9.32 -6.61
C TRP A 88 3.43 8.80 -5.19
N LEU A 89 4.29 9.28 -4.30
CA LEU A 89 4.15 9.06 -2.86
C LEU A 89 3.16 10.06 -2.26
N TYR A 90 2.15 9.50 -1.60
CA TYR A 90 1.15 10.24 -0.83
C TYR A 90 1.19 9.80 0.63
N THR A 91 0.98 10.76 1.55
CA THR A 91 0.87 10.49 2.98
C THR A 91 -0.59 10.46 3.36
N PHE A 92 -1.10 9.27 3.68
CA PHE A 92 -2.46 9.10 4.18
C PHE A 92 -2.59 9.66 5.61
N LYS A 93 -3.83 9.92 6.03
CA LYS A 93 -4.10 10.28 7.43
C LYS A 93 -3.75 9.10 8.34
N PRO A 94 -3.27 9.34 9.57
CA PRO A 94 -3.07 8.28 10.56
C PRO A 94 -4.30 7.38 10.69
N PRO A 95 -4.13 6.05 10.87
CA PRO A 95 -2.90 5.34 11.20
C PRO A 95 -2.01 4.99 10.00
N ASP A 96 -2.40 5.37 8.77
CA ASP A 96 -1.74 4.88 7.58
C ASP A 96 -0.45 5.66 7.24
N LYS A 97 0.49 4.98 6.57
CA LYS A 97 1.83 5.46 6.25
C LYS A 97 1.86 6.18 4.91
N ARG A 98 3.05 6.67 4.55
CA ARG A 98 3.40 7.06 3.17
C ARG A 98 3.31 5.86 2.26
N ARG A 99 2.51 5.94 1.20
CA ARG A 99 2.37 4.87 0.20
C ARG A 99 2.43 5.43 -1.22
N PRO A 100 2.88 4.62 -2.19
CA PRO A 100 2.71 4.94 -3.60
C PRO A 100 1.21 4.92 -3.96
N VAL A 101 0.82 5.84 -4.82
CA VAL A 101 -0.52 5.97 -5.39
C VAL A 101 -0.42 6.21 -6.89
N LEU A 102 -1.34 5.64 -7.68
CA LEU A 102 -1.44 5.84 -9.12
C LEU A 102 -2.45 6.94 -9.43
N VAL A 103 -2.09 7.90 -10.29
CA VAL A 103 -2.99 8.99 -10.72
C VAL A 103 -3.92 8.52 -11.84
N LEU A 104 -5.23 8.66 -11.62
CA LEU A 104 -6.29 8.19 -12.53
C LEU A 104 -6.99 9.30 -13.30
N SER A 105 -7.02 10.52 -12.74
CA SER A 105 -7.73 11.67 -13.31
C SER A 105 -7.46 11.88 -14.80
N ARG A 106 -8.50 12.27 -15.55
CA ARG A 106 -8.38 12.56 -16.98
C ARG A 106 -7.34 13.69 -17.21
N PRO A 107 -6.44 13.58 -18.21
CA PRO A 107 -5.31 14.50 -18.36
C PRO A 107 -5.73 15.97 -18.46
N ASP A 108 -6.81 16.26 -19.19
CA ASP A 108 -7.25 17.62 -19.51
C ASP A 108 -7.71 18.43 -18.29
N VAL A 109 -8.09 17.78 -17.18
CA VAL A 109 -8.54 18.48 -15.97
C VAL A 109 -7.52 18.53 -14.86
N ILE A 110 -6.46 17.73 -14.93
CA ILE A 110 -5.38 17.81 -13.94
C ILE A 110 -4.83 19.24 -13.84
N PRO A 111 -4.55 19.99 -14.93
CA PRO A 111 -4.07 21.36 -14.79
C PRO A 111 -5.13 22.37 -14.32
N LEU A 112 -6.41 21.97 -14.29
CA LEU A 112 -7.54 22.87 -13.98
C LEU A 112 -8.05 22.71 -12.54
N LEU A 113 -7.80 21.57 -11.90
CA LEU A 113 -8.29 21.26 -10.55
C LEU A 113 -7.15 21.34 -9.53
N SER A 114 -7.46 21.58 -8.26
CA SER A 114 -6.50 21.45 -7.16
C SER A 114 -6.41 20.02 -6.62
N THR A 115 -7.31 19.14 -7.04
CA THR A 115 -7.42 17.75 -6.61
C THR A 115 -7.31 16.78 -7.78
N VAL A 116 -6.92 15.55 -7.49
CA VAL A 116 -6.85 14.43 -8.45
C VAL A 116 -7.36 13.14 -7.82
N MET A 117 -7.93 12.29 -8.65
CA MET A 117 -8.32 10.92 -8.31
C MET A 117 -7.09 10.03 -8.37
N VAL A 118 -6.87 9.25 -7.32
CA VAL A 118 -5.75 8.33 -7.18
C VAL A 118 -6.22 6.98 -6.65
N ALA A 119 -5.49 5.92 -6.99
CA ALA A 119 -5.66 4.60 -6.40
C ALA A 119 -4.42 4.20 -5.60
N PRO A 120 -4.56 3.68 -4.37
CA PRO A 120 -3.44 3.23 -3.56
C PRO A 120 -2.77 1.99 -4.15
N ILE A 121 -1.46 1.90 -3.96
CA ILE A 121 -0.67 0.72 -4.30
C ILE A 121 -0.30 -0.04 -3.02
N THR A 122 -0.62 -1.33 -2.97
CA THR A 122 -0.37 -2.22 -1.84
C THR A 122 0.62 -3.32 -2.22
N SER A 123 1.50 -3.68 -1.30
CA SER A 123 2.41 -4.81 -1.48
C SER A 123 1.71 -6.17 -1.37
N THR A 124 0.58 -6.21 -0.68
CA THR A 124 -0.29 -7.38 -0.60
C THR A 124 -1.16 -7.42 -1.84
N ILE A 125 -1.18 -8.58 -2.50
CA ILE A 125 -1.99 -8.85 -3.69
C ILE A 125 -3.05 -9.87 -3.27
N HIS A 126 -4.31 -9.49 -3.35
CA HIS A 126 -5.44 -10.34 -2.99
C HIS A 126 -5.98 -11.13 -4.18
N GLY A 127 -5.58 -10.76 -5.41
CA GLY A 127 -6.06 -11.40 -6.64
C GLY A 127 -7.48 -10.99 -6.99
N ALA A 128 -7.94 -9.84 -6.50
CA ALA A 128 -9.24 -9.31 -6.84
C ALA A 128 -9.29 -8.85 -8.30
N PRO A 129 -10.44 -8.94 -9.00
CA PRO A 129 -10.58 -8.44 -10.37
C PRO A 129 -10.30 -6.93 -10.53
N SER A 130 -10.49 -6.18 -9.45
CA SER A 130 -10.22 -4.75 -9.30
C SER A 130 -8.74 -4.43 -9.02
N GLU A 131 -7.87 -5.43 -8.90
CA GLU A 131 -6.43 -5.25 -8.70
C GLU A 131 -5.65 -5.35 -10.01
N VAL A 132 -4.66 -4.45 -10.17
CA VAL A 132 -3.72 -4.50 -11.31
C VAL A 132 -2.29 -4.61 -10.81
N VAL A 133 -1.59 -5.66 -11.24
CA VAL A 133 -0.21 -5.93 -10.84
C VAL A 133 0.77 -4.92 -11.45
N VAL A 134 1.58 -4.33 -10.59
CA VAL A 134 2.67 -3.38 -10.90
C VAL A 134 3.93 -3.77 -10.12
N GLY A 135 5.09 -3.27 -10.49
CA GLY A 135 6.34 -3.64 -9.87
C GLY A 135 7.51 -2.75 -10.26
N VAL A 136 8.68 -3.38 -10.42
CA VAL A 136 9.95 -2.69 -10.64
C VAL A 136 9.98 -1.91 -11.95
N GLU A 137 9.32 -2.42 -12.98
CA GLU A 137 9.20 -1.76 -14.29
C GLU A 137 8.49 -0.40 -14.18
N GLU A 138 7.55 -0.25 -13.23
CA GLU A 138 6.83 0.99 -12.95
C GLU A 138 7.50 1.86 -11.88
N GLY A 139 8.73 1.51 -11.45
CA GLY A 139 9.52 2.27 -10.47
C GLY A 139 9.30 1.88 -9.00
N LEU A 140 8.56 0.80 -8.73
CA LEU A 140 8.38 0.30 -7.36
C LEU A 140 9.56 -0.58 -6.92
N LYS A 141 9.67 -0.82 -5.62
CA LYS A 141 10.76 -1.66 -5.07
C LYS A 141 10.48 -3.16 -5.15
N THR A 142 9.21 -3.54 -5.20
CA THR A 142 8.72 -4.91 -5.13
C THR A 142 7.47 -5.03 -6.00
N THR A 143 7.12 -6.25 -6.40
CA THR A 143 5.80 -6.54 -6.96
C THR A 143 4.70 -6.07 -5.99
N SER A 144 3.67 -5.44 -6.51
CA SER A 144 2.58 -4.81 -5.78
C SER A 144 1.32 -4.79 -6.66
N ALA A 145 0.20 -4.35 -6.10
CA ALA A 145 -1.04 -4.16 -6.83
C ALA A 145 -1.59 -2.75 -6.64
N VAL A 146 -2.11 -2.16 -7.72
CA VAL A 146 -3.00 -1.01 -7.66
C VAL A 146 -4.37 -1.53 -7.23
N ASN A 147 -4.91 -1.05 -6.10
CA ASN A 147 -6.23 -1.43 -5.62
C ASN A 147 -7.27 -0.39 -6.06
N LEU A 148 -8.17 -0.77 -6.98
CA LEU A 148 -9.18 0.13 -7.55
C LEU A 148 -10.49 0.15 -6.78
N ASP A 149 -10.67 -0.67 -5.74
CA ASP A 149 -11.80 -0.56 -4.82
C ASP A 149 -11.62 0.62 -3.84
N HIS A 150 -10.38 1.09 -3.68
CA HIS A 150 -10.02 2.16 -2.75
C HIS A 150 -9.61 3.45 -3.48
N VAL A 151 -10.25 3.79 -4.61
CA VAL A 151 -10.02 5.07 -5.28
C VAL A 151 -10.41 6.23 -4.37
N GLN A 152 -9.55 7.24 -4.29
CA GLN A 152 -9.74 8.41 -3.45
C GLN A 152 -9.41 9.69 -4.22
N THR A 153 -9.97 10.81 -3.77
CA THR A 153 -9.61 12.13 -4.28
C THR A 153 -8.68 12.82 -3.28
N VAL A 154 -7.52 13.26 -3.75
CA VAL A 154 -6.50 13.91 -2.92
C VAL A 154 -6.11 15.26 -3.50
N ALA A 155 -5.61 16.17 -2.65
CA ALA A 155 -5.04 17.42 -3.12
C ALA A 155 -3.76 17.15 -3.93
N GLN A 156 -3.59 17.80 -5.08
CA GLN A 156 -2.41 17.63 -5.93
C GLN A 156 -1.12 17.99 -5.20
N GLU A 157 -1.16 19.06 -4.40
CA GLU A 157 -0.02 19.47 -3.58
C GLU A 157 0.45 18.33 -2.68
N ALA A 158 -0.46 17.49 -2.16
CA ALA A 158 -0.14 16.38 -1.26
C ALA A 158 0.65 15.25 -1.93
N LEU A 159 0.76 15.23 -3.27
CA LEU A 159 1.63 14.33 -4.01
C LEU A 159 3.07 14.87 -3.96
N ARG A 160 3.93 14.25 -3.15
CA ARG A 160 5.24 14.83 -2.82
C ARG A 160 6.38 14.35 -3.71
N HIS A 161 6.43 13.06 -4.02
CA HIS A 161 7.56 12.47 -4.73
C HIS A 161 7.08 11.58 -5.87
N TYR A 162 7.59 11.83 -7.07
CA TYR A 162 7.42 10.95 -8.20
C TYR A 162 8.18 9.64 -7.97
N VAL A 163 7.57 8.52 -8.33
CA VAL A 163 8.13 7.17 -8.21
C VAL A 163 8.40 6.57 -9.59
N GLY A 164 7.43 6.68 -10.49
CA GLY A 164 7.49 6.09 -11.84
C GLY A 164 6.16 6.24 -12.55
N SER A 165 5.98 5.52 -13.65
CA SER A 165 4.76 5.59 -14.46
C SER A 165 4.41 4.24 -15.04
N VAL A 166 3.13 4.01 -15.25
CA VAL A 166 2.63 2.86 -16.00
C VAL A 166 2.59 3.17 -17.49
N ASP A 167 2.81 2.15 -18.32
CA ASP A 167 2.66 2.27 -19.76
C ASP A 167 1.18 2.26 -20.20
N GLN A 168 0.95 2.39 -21.51
CA GLN A 168 -0.39 2.42 -22.07
C GLN A 168 -1.15 1.09 -21.90
N ALA A 169 -0.46 -0.05 -22.02
CA ALA A 169 -1.06 -1.37 -21.90
C ALA A 169 -1.57 -1.61 -20.47
N LYS A 170 -0.78 -1.22 -19.48
CA LYS A 170 -1.13 -1.28 -18.07
C LYS A 170 -2.22 -0.26 -17.73
N MET A 171 -2.18 0.95 -18.27
CA MET A 171 -3.29 1.91 -18.12
C MET A 171 -4.61 1.38 -18.68
N ALA A 172 -4.58 0.62 -19.78
CA ALA A 172 -5.77 -0.04 -20.30
C ALA A 172 -6.29 -1.13 -19.34
N ALA A 173 -5.39 -1.91 -18.71
CA ALA A 173 -5.78 -2.85 -17.66
C ALA A 173 -6.40 -2.15 -16.45
N VAL A 174 -5.82 -1.02 -16.00
CA VAL A 174 -6.38 -0.18 -14.94
C VAL A 174 -7.78 0.31 -15.29
N CYS A 175 -8.03 0.74 -16.54
CA CYS A 175 -9.37 1.16 -16.95
C CYS A 175 -10.39 0.02 -16.90
N ARG A 176 -10.00 -1.20 -17.30
CA ARG A 176 -10.87 -2.39 -17.23
C ARG A 176 -11.17 -2.77 -15.78
N SER A 177 -10.14 -2.89 -14.94
CA SER A 177 -10.32 -3.21 -13.53
C SER A 177 -11.11 -2.13 -12.78
N LEU A 178 -10.98 -0.85 -13.16
CA LEU A 178 -11.79 0.23 -12.61
C LEU A 178 -13.26 0.05 -12.98
N ALA A 179 -13.55 -0.29 -14.24
CA ALA A 179 -14.91 -0.57 -14.69
C ALA A 179 -15.54 -1.71 -13.90
N ILE A 180 -14.78 -2.78 -13.60
CA ILE A 180 -15.24 -3.88 -12.73
C ILE A 180 -15.54 -3.37 -11.31
N ALA A 181 -14.62 -2.61 -10.71
CA ALA A 181 -14.77 -2.08 -9.34
C ALA A 181 -16.04 -1.23 -9.16
N VAL A 182 -16.48 -0.53 -10.23
CA VAL A 182 -17.69 0.31 -10.22
C VAL A 182 -18.88 -0.33 -10.95
N ALA A 183 -18.82 -1.63 -11.27
CA ALA A 183 -19.85 -2.37 -12.01
C ALA A 183 -20.29 -1.71 -13.34
N CYS A 184 -19.35 -1.05 -14.03
CA CYS A 184 -19.52 -0.43 -15.35
C CYS A 184 -18.79 -1.20 -16.46
N ASP A 185 -18.49 -2.49 -16.26
CA ASP A 185 -17.90 -3.33 -17.30
C ASP A 185 -18.92 -3.54 -18.43
N PRO A 186 -18.59 -3.20 -19.69
CA PRO A 186 -19.47 -3.44 -20.83
C PRO A 186 -19.82 -4.92 -21.08
N HIS A 187 -19.12 -5.87 -20.46
CA HIS A 187 -19.32 -7.31 -20.69
C HIS A 187 -20.24 -8.02 -19.67
N GLY A 188 -20.83 -7.30 -18.72
CA GLY A 188 -21.78 -7.85 -17.73
C GLY A 188 -21.11 -8.57 -16.55
N PRO A 189 -21.86 -8.86 -15.47
CA PRO A 189 -21.34 -9.52 -14.27
C PRO A 189 -20.99 -11.00 -14.49
#